data_AF-A0A3Q9UW49-F1
#
_entry.id   AF-A0A3Q9UW49-F1
#
_cell.length_a   1.000
_cell.length_b   1.000
_cell.length_c   1.000
_cell.angle_alpha   90.00
_cell.angle_beta   90.00
_cell.angle_gamma   90.00
#
_symmetry.space_group_name_H-M   'P 1'
#
loop_
_entity.id
_entity.type
_entity.pdbx_description
1 polymer ?
#
loop_
_entity_poly.entity_id
_entity_poly.type
_entity_poly.pdbx_seq_one_letter_code
_entity_poly.pdbx_strand_id
1 'polypeptide(L)'
;MIDASPRLIEVVRAGWEMDCCGAPFAVGDRVTWSLLSYPARPTGPARYAEEHHQALSDALTVSGVVRGIVGETVLGSIPAIGEGGVLVPDPSRRRLQRLASWDRSTGGATLRVALEIDADAELPPPWEPPESTPDTRTPDPEVVAALHALLVRLHDAWRGRIGIRSADRGRKASIVPHTAGAGELHWALGTEHLVVNLGYDRVILPGDLEGVARLEVIADEVARGVVRQDPPITSQGVLLMPVRRRRVPTSAW
;
A
#
# COMPACT_ATOMS: atom_id res chain seq x y z
N MET A 1 -25.96 -39.65 14.84
CA MET A 1 -25.78 -38.48 13.97
C MET A 1 -25.23 -37.39 14.84
N ILE A 2 -23.99 -36.97 14.62
CA ILE A 2 -23.45 -35.78 15.27
C ILE A 2 -24.09 -34.61 14.54
N ASP A 3 -24.90 -33.84 15.25
CA ASP A 3 -25.55 -32.63 14.74
C ASP A 3 -24.44 -31.60 14.51
N ALA A 4 -23.96 -31.53 13.27
CA ALA A 4 -22.83 -30.70 12.92
C ALA A 4 -23.35 -29.25 12.86
N SER A 5 -23.13 -28.51 13.95
CA SER A 5 -23.62 -27.13 14.09
C SER A 5 -22.98 -26.24 13.03
N PRO A 6 -23.76 -25.35 12.38
CA PRO A 6 -23.22 -24.43 11.39
C PRO A 6 -22.11 -23.59 12.00
N ARG A 7 -21.12 -23.25 11.18
CA ARG A 7 -19.94 -22.49 11.62
C ARG A 7 -19.91 -21.12 10.96
N LEU A 8 -19.36 -20.15 11.68
CA LEU A 8 -19.23 -18.78 11.22
C LEU A 8 -17.80 -18.48 10.81
N ILE A 9 -17.61 -17.98 9.59
CA ILE A 9 -16.32 -17.50 9.08
C ILE A 9 -16.38 -16.01 8.77
N GLU A 10 -15.23 -15.33 8.77
CA GLU A 10 -15.13 -13.95 8.29
C GLU A 10 -14.61 -13.94 6.85
N VAL A 11 -15.39 -13.38 5.92
CA VAL A 11 -15.00 -13.16 4.52
C VAL A 11 -14.73 -11.67 4.31
N VAL A 12 -13.53 -11.35 3.83
CA VAL A 12 -13.12 -10.00 3.44
C VAL A 12 -13.33 -9.83 1.95
N ARG A 13 -14.01 -8.76 1.56
CA ARG A 13 -14.17 -8.36 0.15
C ARG A 13 -13.57 -6.98 -0.08
N ALA A 14 -12.66 -6.84 -1.05
CA ALA A 14 -11.98 -5.59 -1.29
C ALA A 14 -12.93 -4.59 -1.95
N GLY A 15 -12.92 -3.33 -1.48
CA GLY A 15 -13.84 -2.30 -2.00
C GLY A 15 -13.78 -2.11 -3.53
N TRP A 16 -12.59 -2.26 -4.14
CA TRP A 16 -12.42 -2.11 -5.59
C TRP A 16 -13.07 -3.25 -6.40
N GLU A 17 -13.06 -4.49 -5.91
CA GLU A 17 -13.71 -5.64 -6.57
C GLU A 17 -15.22 -5.47 -6.57
N MET A 18 -15.72 -4.95 -5.44
CA MET A 18 -17.12 -4.66 -5.21
C MET A 18 -17.63 -3.58 -6.16
N ASP A 19 -16.86 -2.51 -6.36
CA ASP A 19 -17.19 -1.39 -7.26
C ASP A 19 -17.15 -1.82 -8.75
N CYS A 20 -16.27 -2.76 -9.12
CA CYS A 20 -16.12 -3.25 -10.49
C CYS A 20 -17.26 -4.20 -10.91
N CYS A 21 -17.46 -5.28 -10.15
CA CYS A 21 -18.33 -6.39 -10.56
C CYS A 21 -19.07 -7.07 -9.40
N GLY A 22 -18.98 -6.52 -8.19
CA GLY A 22 -19.72 -7.03 -7.03
C GLY A 22 -21.23 -7.11 -7.26
N ALA A 23 -21.83 -8.25 -6.89
CA ALA A 23 -23.27 -8.43 -6.80
C ALA A 23 -23.78 -7.89 -5.44
N PRO A 24 -24.89 -7.12 -5.41
CA PRO A 24 -25.51 -6.69 -4.16
C PRO A 24 -25.95 -7.87 -3.28
N PHE A 25 -25.91 -7.71 -1.96
CA PHE A 25 -26.38 -8.70 -1.00
C PHE A 25 -26.75 -8.05 0.34
N ALA A 26 -27.56 -8.74 1.13
CA ALA A 26 -28.04 -8.32 2.43
C ALA A 26 -27.78 -9.36 3.52
N VAL A 27 -27.88 -8.93 4.77
CA VAL A 27 -27.96 -9.85 5.91
C VAL A 27 -29.21 -10.71 5.75
N GLY A 28 -29.03 -12.03 5.84
CA GLY A 28 -30.05 -13.04 5.60
C GLY A 28 -29.96 -13.70 4.22
N ASP A 29 -29.25 -13.08 3.26
CA ASP A 29 -29.12 -13.66 1.92
C ASP A 29 -28.23 -14.89 1.92
N ARG A 30 -28.57 -15.85 1.06
CA ARG A 30 -27.66 -16.94 0.69
C ARG A 30 -26.78 -16.49 -0.46
N VAL A 31 -25.47 -16.61 -0.28
CA VAL A 31 -24.44 -16.21 -1.24
C VAL A 31 -23.52 -17.38 -1.56
N THR A 32 -22.88 -17.33 -2.72
CA THR A 32 -21.87 -18.29 -3.15
C THR A 32 -20.66 -17.52 -3.64
N TRP A 33 -19.50 -17.76 -3.03
CA TRP A 33 -18.26 -17.03 -3.30
C TRP A 33 -17.10 -17.99 -3.48
N SER A 34 -16.14 -17.61 -4.32
CA SER A 34 -14.85 -18.28 -4.38
C SER A 34 -13.98 -17.69 -3.28
N LEU A 35 -13.50 -18.51 -2.36
CA LEU A 35 -12.76 -18.07 -1.19
C LEU A 35 -11.30 -18.50 -1.29
N LEU A 36 -10.41 -17.66 -0.77
CA LEU A 36 -9.02 -17.97 -0.44
C LEU A 36 -8.82 -17.78 1.06
N SER A 37 -7.95 -18.56 1.67
CA SER A 37 -7.60 -18.37 3.08
C SER A 37 -6.61 -17.19 3.23
N TYR A 38 -6.70 -16.49 4.36
CA TYR A 38 -5.63 -15.61 4.81
C TYR A 38 -4.66 -16.37 5.73
N PRO A 39 -3.44 -15.84 5.95
CA PRO A 39 -2.56 -16.36 7.00
C PRO A 39 -3.30 -16.48 8.33
N ALA A 40 -3.09 -17.59 9.03
CA ALA A 40 -3.70 -17.85 10.32
C ALA A 40 -3.38 -16.71 11.30
N ARG A 41 -4.41 -16.22 12.00
CA ARG A 41 -4.23 -15.22 13.06
C ARG A 41 -4.12 -15.93 14.40
N PRO A 42 -3.28 -15.43 15.33
CA PRO A 42 -3.17 -16.02 16.67
C PRO A 42 -4.46 -15.90 17.49
N THR A 43 -5.37 -14.98 17.15
CA THR A 43 -6.68 -14.81 17.80
C THR A 43 -7.77 -14.40 16.79
N GLY A 44 -9.01 -14.83 17.04
CA GLY A 44 -10.20 -14.50 16.24
C GLY A 44 -10.64 -15.60 15.26
N PRO A 45 -11.79 -15.42 14.57
CA PRO A 45 -12.26 -16.36 13.56
C PRO A 45 -11.31 -16.40 12.36
N ALA A 46 -11.26 -17.55 11.69
CA ALA A 46 -10.56 -17.69 10.43
C ALA A 46 -11.08 -16.66 9.41
N ARG A 47 -10.13 -16.09 8.66
CA ARG A 47 -10.41 -15.08 7.64
C ARG A 47 -10.16 -15.63 6.26
N TYR A 48 -11.06 -15.28 5.37
CA TYR A 48 -10.99 -15.65 3.96
C TYR A 48 -11.10 -14.38 3.12
N ALA A 49 -10.39 -14.31 2.00
CA ALA A 49 -10.64 -13.33 0.95
C ALA A 49 -11.66 -13.91 -0.01
N GLU A 50 -12.60 -13.11 -0.50
CA GLU A 50 -13.31 -13.47 -1.73
C GLU A 50 -12.38 -13.19 -2.92
N GLU A 51 -12.26 -14.17 -3.82
CA GLU A 51 -11.49 -14.07 -5.05
C GLU A 51 -12.45 -13.98 -6.23
N HIS A 52 -12.57 -12.78 -6.78
CA HIS A 52 -13.56 -12.53 -7.82
C HIS A 52 -13.06 -12.83 -9.24
N HIS A 53 -11.74 -12.93 -9.44
CA HIS A 53 -11.09 -13.01 -10.75
C HIS A 53 -10.55 -14.41 -11.08
N GLN A 54 -10.84 -15.42 -10.25
CA GLN A 54 -10.45 -16.83 -10.45
C GLN A 54 -8.95 -17.02 -10.74
N ALA A 55 -8.11 -16.08 -10.28
CA ALA A 55 -6.70 -16.04 -10.68
C ALA A 55 -5.81 -17.04 -9.92
N LEU A 56 -6.35 -17.67 -8.86
CA LEU A 56 -5.58 -18.49 -7.93
C LEU A 56 -6.16 -19.90 -7.84
N SER A 57 -5.30 -20.90 -8.06
CA SER A 57 -5.65 -22.33 -8.14
C SER A 57 -6.26 -22.91 -6.88
N ASP A 58 -6.07 -22.25 -5.74
CA ASP A 58 -6.38 -22.80 -4.42
C ASP A 58 -7.69 -22.22 -3.87
N ALA A 59 -8.42 -21.46 -4.68
CA ALA A 59 -9.70 -20.91 -4.28
C ALA A 59 -10.79 -21.99 -4.35
N LEU A 60 -11.63 -22.07 -3.31
CA LEU A 60 -12.77 -22.99 -3.27
C LEU A 60 -14.09 -22.23 -3.26
N THR A 61 -15.08 -22.77 -3.98
CA THR A 61 -16.43 -22.21 -4.00
C THR A 61 -17.18 -22.62 -2.74
N VAL A 62 -17.62 -21.62 -1.96
CA VAL A 62 -18.28 -21.79 -0.67
C VAL A 62 -19.60 -21.06 -0.69
N SER A 63 -20.66 -21.74 -0.25
CA SER A 63 -21.99 -21.14 -0.11
C SER A 63 -22.38 -21.00 1.36
N GLY A 64 -23.06 -19.92 1.71
CA GLY A 64 -23.49 -19.67 3.08
C GLY A 64 -24.53 -18.59 3.19
N VAL A 65 -25.00 -18.35 4.42
CA VAL A 65 -25.95 -17.28 4.75
C VAL A 65 -25.20 -16.13 5.40
N VAL A 66 -25.43 -14.92 4.89
CA VAL A 66 -24.84 -13.70 5.45
C VAL A 66 -25.49 -13.39 6.80
N ARG A 67 -24.70 -13.39 7.87
CA ARG A 67 -25.17 -13.09 9.24
C ARG A 67 -24.82 -11.69 9.71
N GLY A 68 -23.86 -11.03 9.07
CA GLY A 68 -23.51 -9.66 9.40
C GLY A 68 -22.56 -9.05 8.39
N ILE A 69 -22.69 -7.75 8.19
CA ILE A 69 -21.83 -6.97 7.27
C ILE A 69 -21.25 -5.80 8.06
N VAL A 70 -19.93 -5.66 8.02
CA VAL A 70 -19.23 -4.48 8.52
C VAL A 70 -18.47 -3.85 7.37
N GLY A 71 -18.83 -2.61 7.01
CA GLY A 71 -18.05 -1.79 6.11
C GLY A 71 -16.92 -1.09 6.84
N GLU A 72 -15.71 -1.19 6.28
CA GLU A 72 -14.52 -0.44 6.70
C GLU A 72 -14.20 0.60 5.65
N THR A 73 -14.43 1.88 6.00
CA THR A 73 -14.06 3.02 5.16
C THR A 73 -12.83 3.69 5.74
N VAL A 74 -11.79 3.83 4.92
CA VAL A 74 -10.61 4.64 5.27
C VAL A 74 -10.94 6.12 5.01
N LEU A 75 -10.77 6.96 6.02
CA LEU A 75 -11.13 8.37 6.01
C LEU A 75 -9.90 9.26 5.86
N GLY A 76 -9.93 10.12 4.85
CA GLY A 76 -8.85 11.05 4.58
C GLY A 76 -7.64 10.39 3.92
N SER A 77 -6.58 11.17 3.79
CA SER A 77 -5.37 10.75 3.10
C SER A 77 -4.16 11.37 3.77
N ILE A 78 -3.04 10.66 3.69
CA ILE A 78 -1.73 11.10 4.15
C ILE A 78 -0.76 11.13 2.97
N PRO A 79 0.28 11.98 2.99
CA PRO A 79 1.30 11.94 1.95
C PRO A 79 2.02 10.59 1.96
N ALA A 80 2.19 10.02 0.77
CA ALA A 80 2.96 8.81 0.55
C ALA A 80 4.42 9.05 0.93
N ILE A 81 5.02 8.09 1.64
CA ILE A 81 6.44 8.16 1.98
C ILE A 81 7.24 7.77 0.74
N GLY A 82 8.17 8.63 0.32
CA GLY A 82 9.03 8.40 -0.85
C GLY A 82 8.47 8.93 -2.16
N GLU A 83 7.21 9.36 -2.20
CA GLU A 83 6.55 9.87 -3.41
C GLU A 83 6.04 11.30 -3.19
N GLY A 84 6.72 12.28 -3.78
CA GLY A 84 6.37 13.69 -3.64
C GLY A 84 4.97 13.99 -4.20
N GLY A 85 4.16 14.69 -3.40
CA GLY A 85 2.81 15.14 -3.80
C GLY A 85 1.75 14.04 -4.00
N VAL A 86 2.08 12.77 -3.73
CA VAL A 86 1.13 11.65 -3.80
C VAL A 86 0.46 11.49 -2.44
N LEU A 87 -0.86 11.36 -2.44
CA LEU A 87 -1.65 11.06 -1.25
C LEU A 87 -2.11 9.61 -1.30
N VAL A 88 -1.99 8.90 -0.17
CA VAL A 88 -2.51 7.54 0.02
C VAL A 88 -3.57 7.53 1.12
N PRO A 89 -4.52 6.59 1.11
CA PRO A 89 -5.49 6.45 2.20
C PRO A 89 -4.78 6.35 3.56
N ASP A 90 -5.33 7.03 4.58
CA ASP A 90 -4.76 7.01 5.94
C ASP A 90 -5.31 5.82 6.75
N PRO A 91 -4.60 4.69 6.86
CA PRO A 91 -5.13 3.53 7.56
C PRO A 91 -5.32 3.77 9.05
N SER A 92 -4.80 4.85 9.64
CA SER A 92 -5.04 5.19 11.05
C SER A 92 -6.46 5.74 11.29
N ARG A 93 -7.08 6.29 10.26
CA ARG A 93 -8.41 6.90 10.30
C ARG A 93 -9.40 6.00 9.59
N ARG A 94 -10.01 5.09 10.35
CA ARG A 94 -10.99 4.13 9.81
C ARG A 94 -12.32 4.32 10.50
N ARG A 95 -13.39 4.29 9.71
CA ARG A 95 -14.76 4.19 10.21
C ARG A 95 -15.27 2.78 9.94
N LEU A 96 -15.67 2.11 11.01
CA LEU A 96 -16.39 0.85 10.92
C LEU A 96 -17.89 1.13 11.03
N GLN A 97 -18.67 0.58 10.11
CA GLN A 97 -20.12 0.73 10.10
C GLN A 97 -20.77 -0.63 9.89
N ARG A 98 -21.74 -0.97 10.75
CA ARG A 98 -22.60 -2.12 10.51
C ARG A 98 -23.59 -1.79 9.40
N LEU A 99 -23.75 -2.72 8.46
CA LEU A 99 -24.62 -2.57 7.31
C LEU A 99 -25.68 -3.68 7.34
N ALA A 100 -26.91 -3.33 6.96
CA ALA A 100 -27.96 -4.31 6.73
C ALA A 100 -27.85 -4.94 5.34
N SER A 101 -27.31 -4.18 4.38
CA SER A 101 -27.07 -4.60 3.01
C SER A 101 -25.91 -3.83 2.41
N TRP A 102 -25.39 -4.34 1.30
CA TRP A 102 -24.45 -3.64 0.44
C TRP A 102 -24.96 -3.62 -1.00
N ASP A 103 -24.78 -2.47 -1.64
CA ASP A 103 -24.89 -2.28 -3.07
C ASP A 103 -23.80 -1.32 -3.57
N ARG A 104 -23.71 -1.14 -4.90
CA ARG A 104 -22.70 -0.25 -5.51
C ARG A 104 -22.82 1.22 -5.09
N SER A 105 -23.97 1.67 -4.58
CA SER A 105 -24.11 3.05 -4.09
C SER A 105 -23.38 3.28 -2.77
N THR A 106 -23.03 2.20 -2.07
CA THR A 106 -22.33 2.23 -0.78
C THR A 106 -20.81 2.42 -0.93
N GLY A 107 -20.26 2.17 -2.13
CA GLY A 107 -18.94 2.55 -2.69
C GLY A 107 -17.69 2.53 -1.80
N GLY A 108 -16.60 1.89 -2.28
CA GLY A 108 -15.24 2.11 -1.76
C GLY A 108 -14.92 1.64 -0.33
N ALA A 109 -15.85 0.97 0.36
CA ALA A 109 -15.58 0.33 1.64
C ALA A 109 -15.12 -1.12 1.44
N THR A 110 -14.05 -1.52 2.12
CA THR A 110 -13.73 -2.95 2.28
C THR A 110 -14.76 -3.56 3.20
N LEU A 111 -15.37 -4.68 2.80
CA LEU A 111 -16.37 -5.35 3.63
C LEU A 111 -15.76 -6.50 4.42
N ARG A 112 -16.20 -6.64 5.66
CA ARG A 112 -16.03 -7.86 6.46
C ARG A 112 -17.40 -8.48 6.67
N VAL A 113 -17.59 -9.67 6.10
CA VAL A 113 -18.85 -10.39 6.13
C VAL A 113 -18.73 -11.59 7.05
N ALA A 114 -19.63 -11.70 8.01
CA ALA A 114 -19.81 -12.91 8.79
C ALA A 114 -20.69 -13.87 7.98
N LEU A 115 -20.09 -14.94 7.45
CA LEU A 115 -20.78 -15.94 6.63
C LEU A 115 -20.98 -17.22 7.45
N GLU A 116 -22.23 -17.61 7.63
CA GLU A 116 -22.58 -18.89 8.24
C GLU A 116 -22.64 -19.96 7.15
N ILE A 117 -21.86 -21.01 7.33
CA ILE A 117 -21.74 -22.12 6.38
C ILE A 117 -22.04 -23.43 7.08
N ASP A 118 -22.38 -24.43 6.26
CA ASP A 118 -22.57 -25.80 6.74
C ASP A 118 -21.27 -26.30 7.41
N ALA A 119 -21.44 -27.09 8.47
CA ALA A 119 -20.33 -27.54 9.31
C ALA A 119 -19.31 -28.39 8.54
N ASP A 120 -19.80 -29.13 7.54
CA ASP A 120 -19.07 -30.02 6.65
C ASP A 120 -18.65 -29.34 5.34
N ALA A 121 -18.94 -28.05 5.15
CA ALA A 121 -18.50 -27.32 3.97
C ALA A 121 -16.98 -27.44 3.80
N GLU A 122 -16.52 -27.62 2.57
CA GLU A 122 -15.09 -27.56 2.30
C GLU A 122 -14.62 -26.11 2.33
N LEU A 123 -13.46 -25.85 2.94
CA LEU A 123 -12.85 -24.52 2.96
C LEU A 123 -11.46 -24.60 2.35
N PRO A 124 -11.00 -23.49 1.72
CA PRO A 124 -9.65 -23.43 1.19
C PRO A 124 -8.63 -23.82 2.27
N PRO A 125 -7.58 -24.58 1.90
CA PRO A 125 -6.53 -24.91 2.84
C PRO A 125 -5.93 -23.62 3.42
N PRO A 126 -5.38 -23.64 4.65
CA PRO A 126 -4.67 -22.49 5.21
C PRO A 126 -3.64 -21.96 4.22
N TRP A 127 -3.53 -20.64 4.10
CA TRP A 127 -2.58 -20.05 3.18
C TRP A 127 -1.19 -20.38 3.69
N GLU A 128 -0.49 -21.20 2.93
CA GLU A 128 0.94 -21.39 3.11
C GLU A 128 1.62 -20.30 2.27
N PRO A 129 2.52 -19.48 2.85
CA PRO A 129 3.37 -18.66 2.02
C PRO A 129 4.07 -19.60 1.05
N PRO A 130 4.06 -19.32 -0.27
CA PRO A 130 4.87 -20.10 -1.19
C PRO A 130 6.28 -20.15 -0.61
N GLU A 131 6.94 -21.33 -0.66
CA GLU A 131 8.36 -21.43 -0.33
C GLU A 131 9.02 -20.25 -1.04
N SER A 132 9.56 -19.34 -0.24
CA SER A 132 10.13 -18.12 -0.76
C SER A 132 11.29 -18.55 -1.64
N THR A 133 11.03 -18.72 -2.94
CA THR A 133 12.04 -18.44 -3.95
C THR A 133 12.52 -17.06 -3.54
N PRO A 134 13.78 -16.91 -3.11
CA PRO A 134 14.27 -15.60 -2.70
C PRO A 134 13.92 -14.67 -3.84
N ASP A 135 12.99 -13.74 -3.59
CA ASP A 135 12.58 -12.81 -4.62
C ASP A 135 13.88 -12.09 -4.95
N THR A 136 14.41 -12.37 -6.15
CA THR A 136 15.63 -11.76 -6.69
C THR A 136 15.48 -10.25 -6.81
N ARG A 137 14.32 -9.71 -6.40
CA ARG A 137 13.94 -8.31 -6.29
C ARG A 137 14.08 -7.71 -4.89
N THR A 138 14.71 -8.39 -3.94
CA THR A 138 15.01 -7.76 -2.64
C THR A 138 16.28 -6.92 -2.78
N PRO A 139 16.24 -5.59 -2.53
CA PRO A 139 17.44 -4.76 -2.61
C PRO A 139 18.51 -5.24 -1.63
N ASP A 140 19.76 -5.02 -1.98
CA ASP A 140 20.91 -5.44 -1.17
C ASP A 140 20.76 -4.94 0.29
N PRO A 141 20.79 -5.85 1.29
CA PRO A 141 20.68 -5.50 2.70
C PRO A 141 21.70 -4.45 3.15
N GLU A 142 22.89 -4.41 2.56
CA GLU A 142 23.93 -3.43 2.89
C GLU A 142 23.51 -2.02 2.44
N VAL A 143 22.92 -1.89 1.25
CA VAL A 143 22.35 -0.63 0.74
C VAL A 143 21.20 -0.16 1.62
N VAL A 144 20.32 -1.08 2.05
CA VAL A 144 19.22 -0.76 2.97
C VAL A 144 19.75 -0.27 4.32
N ALA A 145 20.79 -0.92 4.86
CA ALA A 145 21.44 -0.49 6.09
C ALA A 145 22.11 0.89 5.95
N ALA A 146 22.75 1.17 4.81
CA ALA A 146 23.36 2.45 4.52
C ALA A 146 22.34 3.59 4.43
N LEU A 147 21.18 3.35 3.79
CA LEU A 147 20.05 4.31 3.76
C LEU A 147 19.50 4.58 5.17
N HIS A 148 19.36 3.54 5.99
CA HIS A 148 18.94 3.72 7.39
C HIS A 148 19.93 4.59 8.16
N ALA A 149 21.23 4.29 8.04
CA ALA A 149 22.28 5.05 8.70
C ALA A 149 22.33 6.51 8.21
N LEU A 150 22.09 6.75 6.92
CA LEU A 150 21.97 8.11 6.36
C LEU A 150 20.82 8.88 7.04
N LEU A 151 19.65 8.27 7.20
CA LEU A 151 18.52 8.91 7.86
C LEU A 151 18.83 9.28 9.32
N VAL A 152 19.54 8.41 10.05
CA VAL A 152 19.99 8.71 11.42
C VAL A 152 20.95 9.90 11.43
N ARG A 153 21.95 9.91 10.54
CA ARG A 153 22.89 11.05 10.41
C ARG A 153 22.18 12.36 10.11
N LEU A 154 21.24 12.35 9.16
CA LEU A 154 20.45 13.54 8.80
C LEU A 154 19.57 14.01 9.96
N HIS A 155 18.94 13.09 10.68
CA HIS A 155 18.14 13.44 11.86
C HIS A 155 18.99 14.13 12.92
N ASP A 156 20.18 13.61 13.22
CA ASP A 156 21.04 14.16 14.26
C ASP A 156 21.68 15.50 13.84
N ALA A 157 22.10 15.62 12.58
CA ALA A 157 22.70 16.85 12.05
C ALA A 157 21.69 18.00 11.91
N TRP A 158 20.45 17.70 11.50
CA TRP A 158 19.44 18.69 11.12
C TRP A 158 18.20 18.68 12.01
N ARG A 159 18.33 18.16 13.23
CA ARG A 159 17.22 18.04 14.20
C ARG A 159 16.48 19.37 14.36
N GLY A 160 15.16 19.32 14.22
CA GLY A 160 14.27 20.49 14.36
C GLY A 160 14.25 21.44 13.16
N ARG A 161 15.08 21.23 12.13
CA ARG A 161 15.09 22.00 10.88
C ARG A 161 14.42 21.27 9.72
N ILE A 162 14.38 19.95 9.77
CA ILE A 162 13.71 19.09 8.79
C ILE A 162 12.75 18.12 9.49
N GLY A 163 11.66 17.80 8.81
CA GLY A 163 10.82 16.64 9.11
C GLY A 163 11.28 15.45 8.28
N ILE A 164 11.43 14.28 8.92
CA ILE A 164 11.76 13.03 8.25
C ILE A 164 10.62 12.04 8.43
N ARG A 165 10.14 11.46 7.32
CA ARG A 165 9.22 10.31 7.31
C ARG A 165 9.89 9.18 6.56
N SER A 166 9.87 7.97 7.10
CA SER A 166 10.50 6.80 6.47
C SER A 166 9.67 5.54 6.65
N ALA A 167 9.77 4.64 5.68
CA ALA A 167 9.22 3.29 5.70
C ALA A 167 10.29 2.29 5.27
N ASP A 168 10.06 1.01 5.59
CA ASP A 168 10.88 -0.12 5.16
C ASP A 168 12.38 0.09 5.44
N ARG A 169 12.69 0.51 6.67
CA ARG A 169 14.06 0.78 7.16
C ARG A 169 14.83 1.82 6.32
N GLY A 170 14.16 2.76 5.66
CA GLY A 170 14.83 3.80 4.87
C GLY A 170 14.81 3.58 3.36
N ARG A 171 14.30 2.43 2.89
CA ARG A 171 14.09 2.20 1.45
C ARG A 171 13.17 3.24 0.83
N LYS A 172 12.19 3.73 1.59
CA LYS A 172 11.40 4.90 1.22
C LYS A 172 11.56 5.98 2.29
N ALA A 173 11.79 7.21 1.87
CA ALA A 173 11.77 8.33 2.81
C ALA A 173 11.36 9.66 2.17
N SER A 174 11.00 10.59 3.03
CA SER A 174 10.67 11.96 2.67
C SER A 174 11.27 12.90 3.70
N ILE A 175 12.00 13.89 3.21
CA ILE A 175 12.63 14.96 3.95
C ILE A 175 11.94 16.26 3.55
N VAL A 176 11.31 16.89 4.53
CA VAL A 176 10.56 18.13 4.36
C VAL A 176 11.24 19.20 5.21
N PRO A 177 11.96 20.16 4.61
CA PRO A 177 12.54 21.26 5.37
C PRO A 177 11.46 22.15 5.99
N HIS A 178 11.70 22.67 7.19
CA HIS A 178 10.79 23.63 7.85
C HIS A 178 10.90 25.04 7.26
N THR A 179 11.95 25.32 6.49
CA THR A 179 12.13 26.59 5.78
C THR A 179 11.10 26.71 4.67
N ALA A 180 10.26 27.75 4.73
CA ALA A 180 9.25 27.99 3.71
C ALA A 180 9.87 28.16 2.31
N GLY A 181 9.29 27.51 1.31
CA GLY A 181 9.76 27.54 -0.08
C GLY A 181 11.01 26.70 -0.37
N ALA A 182 11.57 25.99 0.62
CA ALA A 182 12.58 24.98 0.35
C ALA A 182 11.94 23.76 -0.33
N GLY A 183 12.66 23.17 -1.28
CA GLY A 183 12.21 21.96 -1.98
C GLY A 183 12.17 20.76 -1.05
N GLU A 184 11.14 19.93 -1.18
CA GLU A 184 11.06 18.63 -0.51
C GLU A 184 11.89 17.58 -1.26
N LEU A 185 12.45 16.63 -0.51
CA LEU A 185 13.19 15.50 -1.05
C LEU A 185 12.47 14.20 -0.70
N HIS A 186 12.25 13.35 -1.70
CA HIS A 186 11.64 12.04 -1.51
C HIS A 186 12.45 10.99 -2.26
N TRP A 187 12.51 9.77 -1.75
CA TRP A 187 13.10 8.67 -2.51
C TRP A 187 12.44 7.33 -2.25
N ALA A 188 12.64 6.43 -3.21
CA ALA A 188 12.29 5.02 -3.13
C ALA A 188 13.40 4.16 -3.77
N LEU A 189 13.87 3.15 -3.03
CA LEU A 189 14.82 2.15 -3.50
C LEU A 189 14.06 0.98 -4.16
N GLY A 190 14.22 0.87 -5.48
CA GLY A 190 13.89 -0.32 -6.25
C GLY A 190 15.05 -1.34 -6.20
N THR A 191 15.00 -2.33 -7.09
CA THR A 191 16.03 -3.38 -7.16
C THR A 191 17.37 -2.85 -7.67
N GLU A 192 17.32 -2.11 -8.76
CA GLU A 192 18.51 -1.64 -9.49
C GLU A 192 18.75 -0.13 -9.33
N HIS A 193 17.74 0.60 -8.87
CA HIS A 193 17.74 2.06 -8.91
C HIS A 193 17.16 2.67 -7.65
N LEU A 194 17.77 3.76 -7.23
CA LEU A 194 17.26 4.68 -6.22
C LEU A 194 16.62 5.87 -6.94
N VAL A 195 15.29 5.95 -6.88
CA VAL A 195 14.54 7.06 -7.48
C VAL A 195 14.46 8.18 -6.46
N VAL A 196 14.92 9.37 -6.83
CA VAL A 196 14.99 10.56 -5.98
C VAL A 196 14.15 11.68 -6.63
N ASN A 197 13.18 12.21 -5.90
CA ASN A 197 12.34 13.33 -6.32
C ASN A 197 12.69 14.57 -5.49
N LEU A 198 12.93 15.69 -6.17
CA LEU A 198 13.36 16.98 -5.61
C LEU A 198 12.38 18.06 -6.08
N GLY A 199 11.34 18.32 -5.31
CA GLY A 199 10.20 19.12 -5.79
C GLY A 199 9.61 18.51 -7.08
N TYR A 200 9.77 19.21 -8.22
CA TYR A 200 9.31 18.76 -9.54
C TYR A 200 10.35 17.96 -10.34
N ASP A 201 11.60 17.93 -9.88
CA ASP A 201 12.67 17.22 -10.57
C ASP A 201 12.76 15.76 -10.10
N ARG A 202 13.12 14.87 -11.03
CA ARG A 202 13.37 13.45 -10.74
C ARG A 202 14.76 13.08 -11.19
N VAL A 203 15.52 12.50 -10.27
CA VAL A 203 16.86 11.94 -10.48
C VAL A 203 16.78 10.43 -10.25
N ILE A 204 17.42 9.66 -11.13
CA ILE A 204 17.56 8.21 -10.97
C ILE A 204 19.02 7.94 -10.67
N LEU A 205 19.28 7.40 -9.48
CA LEU A 205 20.60 6.99 -9.02
C LEU A 205 20.72 5.46 -9.09
N PRO A 206 21.95 4.91 -9.15
CA PRO A 206 22.16 3.48 -8.96
C PRO A 206 21.56 2.99 -7.63
N GLY A 207 21.09 1.76 -7.60
CA GLY A 207 20.53 1.10 -6.40
C GLY A 207 21.59 0.51 -5.48
N ASP A 208 22.80 1.08 -5.47
CA ASP A 208 23.97 0.59 -4.75
C ASP A 208 24.50 1.65 -3.75
N LEU A 209 25.65 1.35 -3.11
CA LEU A 209 26.28 2.25 -2.15
C LEU A 209 26.76 3.58 -2.77
N GLU A 210 27.10 3.62 -4.05
CA GLU A 210 27.45 4.86 -4.73
C GLU A 210 26.20 5.75 -4.88
N GLY A 211 25.07 5.15 -5.22
CA GLY A 211 23.77 5.82 -5.22
C GLY A 211 23.42 6.42 -3.87
N VAL A 212 23.66 5.70 -2.76
CA VAL A 212 23.46 6.21 -1.40
C VAL A 212 24.37 7.40 -1.09
N ALA A 213 25.65 7.32 -1.45
CA ALA A 213 26.59 8.42 -1.24
C ALA A 213 26.18 9.69 -2.03
N ARG A 214 25.69 9.54 -3.26
CA ARG A 214 25.13 10.65 -4.05
C ARG A 214 23.85 11.22 -3.42
N LEU A 215 22.98 10.36 -2.90
CA LEU A 215 21.79 10.80 -2.18
C LEU A 215 22.15 11.60 -0.93
N GLU A 216 23.17 11.21 -0.17
CA GLU A 216 23.61 11.93 1.03
C GLU A 216 23.97 13.39 0.72
N VAL A 217 24.71 13.64 -0.36
CA VAL A 217 25.04 15.00 -0.81
C VAL A 217 23.78 15.80 -1.12
N ILE A 218 22.85 15.22 -1.89
CA ILE A 218 21.58 15.86 -2.25
C ILE A 218 20.74 16.16 -1.00
N ALA A 219 20.66 15.21 -0.07
CA ALA A 219 19.88 15.33 1.16
C ALA A 219 20.43 16.43 2.06
N ASP A 220 21.74 16.56 2.18
CA ASP A 220 22.38 17.60 2.97
C ASP A 220 22.18 19.00 2.35
N GLU A 221 22.22 19.12 1.01
CA GLU A 221 21.86 20.36 0.32
C GLU A 221 20.41 20.79 0.59
N VAL A 222 19.47 19.85 0.51
CA VAL A 222 18.05 20.11 0.78
C VAL A 222 17.84 20.47 2.25
N ALA A 223 18.50 19.78 3.18
CA ALA A 223 18.39 20.03 4.60
C ALA A 223 18.93 21.40 5.03
N ARG A 224 19.93 21.94 4.32
CA ARG A 224 20.39 23.33 4.48
C ARG A 224 19.36 24.37 4.04
N GLY A 225 18.30 23.96 3.34
CA GLY A 225 17.28 24.86 2.81
C GLY A 225 17.72 25.61 1.56
N VAL A 226 18.58 25.00 0.72
CA VAL A 226 18.92 25.57 -0.59
C VAL A 226 17.63 25.68 -1.42
N VAL A 227 17.19 26.91 -1.64
CA VAL A 227 16.02 27.20 -2.47
C VAL A 227 16.38 26.86 -3.91
N ARG A 228 15.92 25.71 -4.40
CA ARG A 228 15.90 25.43 -5.83
C ARG A 228 14.70 26.19 -6.39
N GLN A 229 14.98 27.31 -7.07
CA GLN A 229 13.93 28.09 -7.73
C GLN A 229 13.18 27.16 -8.69
N ASP A 230 11.85 27.15 -8.58
CA ASP A 230 11.00 26.54 -9.60
C ASP A 230 11.44 27.08 -10.98
N PRO A 231 11.67 26.22 -11.99
CA PRO A 231 11.76 26.75 -13.34
C PRO A 231 10.44 27.49 -13.61
N PRO A 232 10.47 28.73 -14.13
CA PRO A 232 9.25 29.43 -14.49
C PRO A 232 8.47 28.53 -15.44
N ILE A 233 7.16 28.44 -15.25
CA ILE A 233 6.26 27.77 -16.19
C ILE A 233 6.24 28.63 -17.46
N THR A 234 7.28 28.56 -18.29
CA THR A 234 7.27 29.14 -19.62
C THR A 234 6.68 28.10 -20.55
N SER A 235 5.38 28.27 -20.82
CA SER A 235 4.76 27.74 -22.02
C SER A 235 5.51 28.27 -23.25
N GLN A 236 5.81 27.36 -24.19
CA GLN A 236 6.32 27.54 -25.57
C GLN A 236 7.85 27.40 -25.77
N GLY A 237 8.26 26.37 -26.56
CA GLY A 237 9.61 26.25 -27.14
C GLY A 237 10.17 24.82 -27.26
N VAL A 238 9.86 24.14 -28.38
CA VAL A 238 10.31 22.81 -28.86
C VAL A 238 11.86 22.74 -29.04
N LEU A 239 12.67 21.81 -28.50
CA LEU A 239 13.13 20.45 -28.95
C LEU A 239 14.34 20.12 -28.02
N LEU A 240 14.47 19.02 -27.26
CA LEU A 240 14.65 17.60 -27.60
C LEU A 240 14.15 16.78 -26.39
N MET A 241 13.28 15.81 -26.63
CA MET A 241 12.64 14.98 -25.60
C MET A 241 13.63 14.00 -24.95
N PRO A 242 13.63 13.90 -23.61
CA PRO A 242 13.34 12.65 -22.94
C PRO A 242 11.89 12.72 -22.49
N VAL A 243 11.11 11.74 -22.95
CA VAL A 243 9.67 11.57 -22.75
C VAL A 243 9.18 12.15 -21.42
N ARG A 244 8.52 13.31 -21.46
CA ARG A 244 7.68 13.82 -20.38
C ARG A 244 6.52 12.84 -20.17
N ARG A 245 6.74 11.80 -19.36
CA ARG A 245 5.65 10.96 -18.86
C ARG A 245 4.90 11.77 -17.81
N ARG A 246 3.71 12.24 -18.20
CA ARG A 246 2.61 12.60 -17.28
C ARG A 246 2.59 11.57 -16.15
N ARG A 247 2.70 12.04 -14.90
CA ARG A 247 2.33 11.38 -13.63
C ARG A 247 2.06 9.87 -13.80
N VAL A 248 3.12 9.08 -13.89
CA VAL A 248 3.02 7.64 -13.67
C VAL A 248 3.35 7.44 -12.20
N PRO A 249 2.39 6.96 -11.37
CA PRO A 249 2.68 6.52 -10.01
C PRO A 249 3.88 5.58 -10.04
N THR A 250 4.83 5.73 -9.11
CA THR A 250 5.95 4.80 -8.99
C THR A 250 5.54 3.42 -8.49
N SER A 251 4.27 3.23 -8.11
CA SER A 251 3.69 1.93 -7.78
C SER A 251 2.79 1.39 -8.90
N ALA A 252 3.33 0.49 -9.72
CA ALA A 252 2.75 -0.84 -9.71
C ALA A 252 3.51 -1.56 -8.59
N TRP A 253 2.83 -2.37 -7.78
CA TRP A 253 3.35 -3.05 -6.57
C TRP A 253 3.29 -2.21 -5.28
#